data_AF-A0A5C6AHD9-F1
#
_entry.id   AF-A0A5C6AHD9-F1
#
_cell.length_a   1.000
_cell.length_b   1.000
_cell.length_c   1.000
_cell.angle_alpha   90.00
_cell.angle_beta   90.00
_cell.angle_gamma   90.00
#
_symmetry.space_group_name_H-M   'P 1'
#
loop_
_entity.id
_entity.type
_entity.pdbx_description
1 polymer ?
#
loop_
_entity_poly.entity_id
_entity_poly.type
_entity_poly.pdbx_seq_one_letter_code
_entity_poly.pdbx_strand_id
1 'polypeptide(L)'
;MLWIGFVVLGALIAAAVAAGKHRTVKAIDVAGMNFLSPVVRLCYGEEPEKQLKQIAQFIVAPMLAVAAFIALWFAVSDQVQTKSGKLPNPAETWRSAQSILQFHNRESDKQQAFNLDGTKRESELARVEARLNEIKPLEQEANTAVAEAKLAAKSRTEERVAPLQKEYDSLAAQLKSRQADRTAELETAASKAAAGDKATKDAYVAMVREHRKLTDMERERLRDLKSEISTLRGQKDPGLMQALTQQTAIAEERQYLGKMRDQLTDDNRYTKVAESEATLAEDKQNLYAADAAGLYKAAVKVVRDEDRIATIEESGYAKPATLPYQVARSVLCVFVGFFIGSAIAIPLGVLCGLSKTFMAAMTPFIAIFKPVSPIVWLPVALIVVGGFIPDPDKHWLTQWMWNLPWLGEYKINPAFIASAITVALCSLWATLVNTAFGVASVDKDHINVARVLRLGFWDRLFKIVLPSSLPLVFAGLRISLGVGWMVLIAAELLSSSEGLGKFVWDQFNNGASDSFAKMMVVVFVVGAIGLLLDRLMIVFQRLVSFDGAPTAI
;
A
#
# COMPACT_ATOMS: atom_id res chain seq x y z
N MET A 1 -10.81 -2.62 11.22
CA MET A 1 -10.82 -1.17 11.50
C MET A 1 -12.23 -0.59 11.63
N LEU A 2 -13.16 -0.86 10.71
CA LEU A 2 -14.56 -0.38 10.83
C LEU A 2 -15.26 -0.85 12.13
N TRP A 3 -15.05 -2.10 12.56
CA TRP A 3 -15.67 -2.62 13.80
C TRP A 3 -15.10 -2.01 15.09
N ILE A 4 -13.78 -1.79 15.16
CA ILE A 4 -13.15 -1.10 16.30
C ILE A 4 -13.59 0.37 16.31
N GLY A 5 -13.72 0.99 15.13
CA GLY A 5 -14.34 2.30 14.97
C GLY A 5 -15.75 2.32 15.55
N PHE A 6 -16.63 1.39 15.16
CA PHE A 6 -18.01 1.33 15.66
C PHE A 6 -18.13 0.99 17.16
N VAL A 7 -17.25 0.16 17.71
CA VAL A 7 -17.25 -0.18 19.15
C VAL A 7 -16.69 0.97 19.99
N VAL A 8 -15.60 1.62 19.55
CA VAL A 8 -15.07 2.82 20.20
C VAL A 8 -16.03 4.00 20.05
N LEU A 9 -16.69 4.14 18.90
CA LEU A 9 -17.73 5.13 18.66
C LEU A 9 -18.98 4.85 19.51
N GLY A 10 -19.39 3.59 19.63
CA GLY A 10 -20.48 3.16 20.50
C GLY A 10 -20.17 3.41 21.98
N ALA A 11 -18.95 3.11 22.42
CA ALA A 11 -18.47 3.38 23.78
C ALA A 11 -18.31 4.89 24.04
N LEU A 12 -17.85 5.68 23.06
CA LEU A 12 -17.77 7.13 23.15
C LEU A 12 -19.16 7.78 23.16
N ILE A 13 -20.10 7.29 22.36
CA ILE A 13 -21.50 7.75 22.37
C ILE A 13 -22.14 7.39 23.71
N ALA A 14 -21.95 6.18 24.22
CA ALA A 14 -22.47 5.76 25.53
C ALA A 14 -21.85 6.57 26.69
N ALA A 15 -20.52 6.72 26.72
CA ALA A 15 -19.81 7.51 27.72
C ALA A 15 -20.16 9.00 27.64
N ALA A 16 -20.39 9.52 26.43
CA ALA A 16 -20.76 10.91 26.25
C ALA A 16 -22.25 11.16 26.46
N VAL A 17 -23.14 10.18 26.29
CA VAL A 17 -24.52 10.26 26.79
C VAL A 17 -24.55 10.37 28.32
N ALA A 18 -23.59 9.76 29.02
CA ALA A 18 -23.42 9.93 30.47
C ALA A 18 -22.81 11.29 30.89
N ALA A 19 -22.08 11.98 30.01
CA ALA A 19 -21.34 13.22 30.32
C ALA A 19 -22.13 14.53 30.08
N GLY A 20 -23.37 14.44 29.63
CA GLY A 20 -24.28 15.57 29.36
C GLY A 20 -24.21 16.11 27.93
N LYS A 21 -25.38 16.22 27.29
CA LYS A 21 -25.62 16.62 25.89
C LYS A 21 -24.65 17.65 25.30
N HIS A 22 -24.49 18.80 25.95
CA HIS A 22 -23.69 19.91 25.41
C HIS A 22 -22.20 19.60 25.34
N ARG A 23 -21.67 18.80 26.28
CA ARG A 23 -20.27 18.35 26.26
C ARG A 23 -20.04 17.35 25.13
N THR A 24 -21.00 16.46 24.90
CA THR A 24 -20.95 15.44 23.83
C THR A 24 -20.95 16.06 22.45
N VAL A 25 -21.90 16.97 22.19
CA VAL A 25 -22.01 17.66 20.90
C VAL A 25 -20.75 18.50 20.66
N LYS A 26 -20.27 19.22 21.69
CA LYS A 26 -19.02 20.00 21.58
C LYS A 26 -17.79 19.10 21.34
N ALA A 27 -17.71 17.93 21.97
CA ALA A 27 -16.61 17.00 21.74
C ALA A 27 -16.62 16.41 20.31
N ILE A 28 -17.80 16.07 19.79
CA ILE A 28 -17.98 15.58 18.42
C ILE A 28 -17.66 16.68 17.39
N ASP A 29 -18.10 17.90 17.66
CA ASP A 29 -17.81 19.05 16.81
C ASP A 29 -16.31 19.40 16.85
N VAL A 30 -15.65 19.38 18.01
CA VAL A 30 -14.20 19.60 18.09
C VAL A 30 -13.42 18.48 17.37
N ALA A 31 -13.89 17.24 17.45
CA ALA A 31 -13.28 16.10 16.76
C ALA A 31 -13.54 16.07 15.24
N GLY A 32 -14.29 17.04 14.68
CA GLY A 32 -14.58 17.09 13.25
C GLY A 32 -15.57 16.02 12.77
N MET A 33 -16.27 15.36 13.69
CA MET A 33 -17.25 14.29 13.40
C MET A 33 -18.69 14.83 13.38
N ASN A 34 -18.90 16.03 12.84
CA ASN A 34 -20.18 16.74 12.87
C ASN A 34 -21.35 15.90 12.31
N PHE A 35 -21.09 14.95 11.42
CA PHE A 35 -22.09 14.02 10.87
C PHE A 35 -22.75 13.11 11.94
N LEU A 36 -22.14 12.96 13.12
CA LEU A 36 -22.69 12.20 14.26
C LEU A 36 -23.53 13.07 15.21
N SER A 37 -23.46 14.39 15.09
CA SER A 37 -24.25 15.33 15.89
C SER A 37 -25.76 15.01 15.82
N PRO A 38 -26.33 14.68 14.65
CA PRO A 38 -27.75 14.32 14.55
C PRO A 38 -28.13 13.05 15.30
N VAL A 39 -27.22 12.05 15.33
CA VAL A 39 -27.44 10.78 16.07
C VAL A 39 -27.54 11.05 17.56
N VAL A 40 -26.60 11.85 18.10
CA VAL A 40 -26.62 12.21 19.52
C VAL A 40 -27.86 13.04 19.86
N ARG A 41 -28.21 14.03 19.04
CA ARG A 41 -29.42 14.86 19.27
C ARG A 41 -30.71 14.03 19.23
N LEU A 42 -30.77 13.03 18.34
CA LEU A 42 -31.88 12.07 18.27
C LEU A 42 -31.98 11.22 19.56
N CYS A 43 -30.86 10.77 20.13
CA CYS A 43 -30.85 10.03 21.40
C CYS A 43 -31.40 10.85 22.58
N TYR A 44 -31.32 12.18 22.52
CA TYR A 44 -31.91 13.09 23.51
C TYR A 44 -33.34 13.54 23.17
N GLY A 45 -33.95 13.00 22.10
CA GLY A 45 -35.33 13.28 21.71
C GLY A 45 -35.55 14.64 21.02
N GLU A 46 -34.50 15.29 20.52
CA GLU A 46 -34.64 16.59 19.85
C GLU A 46 -35.04 16.45 18.39
N GLU A 47 -36.15 17.08 18.01
CA GLU A 47 -36.60 17.24 16.62
C GLU A 47 -36.43 15.96 15.75
N PRO A 48 -37.04 14.83 16.15
CA PRO A 48 -36.72 13.51 15.62
C PRO A 48 -36.83 13.42 14.08
N GLU A 49 -37.82 14.08 13.48
CA GLU A 49 -37.98 14.13 12.03
C GLU A 49 -36.80 14.83 11.32
N LYS A 50 -36.33 15.95 11.86
CA LYS A 50 -35.19 16.70 11.30
C LYS A 50 -33.89 15.91 11.46
N GLN A 51 -33.68 15.30 12.62
CA GLN A 51 -32.48 14.49 12.87
C GLN A 51 -32.46 13.22 12.02
N LEU A 52 -33.60 12.53 11.86
CA LEU A 52 -33.71 11.38 10.95
C LEU A 52 -33.39 11.76 9.50
N LYS A 53 -33.87 12.92 9.03
CA LYS A 53 -33.52 13.43 7.68
C LYS A 53 -32.02 13.70 7.54
N GLN A 54 -31.39 14.30 8.55
CA GLN A 54 -29.94 14.53 8.56
C GLN A 54 -29.14 13.23 8.62
N ILE A 55 -29.56 12.25 9.42
CA ILE A 55 -28.96 10.91 9.47
C ILE A 55 -29.08 10.23 8.10
N ALA A 56 -30.26 10.32 7.46
CA ALA A 56 -30.48 9.76 6.13
C ALA A 56 -29.53 10.38 5.10
N GLN A 57 -29.36 11.71 5.13
CA GLN A 57 -28.53 12.44 4.17
C GLN A 57 -27.01 12.25 4.40
N PHE A 58 -26.55 12.32 5.65
CA PHE A 58 -25.11 12.36 5.96
C PHE A 58 -24.51 11.01 6.38
N ILE A 59 -25.33 10.02 6.72
CA ILE A 59 -24.87 8.68 7.12
C ILE A 59 -25.41 7.63 6.15
N VAL A 60 -26.73 7.52 5.99
CA VAL A 60 -27.35 6.45 5.19
C VAL A 60 -27.01 6.57 3.72
N ALA A 61 -27.15 7.75 3.11
CA ALA A 61 -26.85 7.95 1.69
C ALA A 61 -25.37 7.64 1.33
N PRO A 62 -24.35 8.13 2.07
CA PRO A 62 -22.97 7.71 1.86
C PRO A 62 -22.75 6.20 2.08
N MET A 63 -23.36 5.58 3.09
CA MET A 63 -23.24 4.13 3.30
C MET A 63 -23.85 3.32 2.15
N LEU A 64 -25.00 3.74 1.63
CA LEU A 64 -25.62 3.13 0.44
C LEU A 64 -24.73 3.30 -0.78
N ALA A 65 -24.09 4.46 -0.96
CA ALA A 65 -23.14 4.68 -2.05
C ALA A 65 -21.92 3.75 -1.92
N VAL A 66 -21.38 3.56 -0.72
CA VAL A 66 -20.28 2.61 -0.46
C VAL A 66 -20.72 1.17 -0.72
N ALA A 67 -21.92 0.78 -0.27
CA ALA A 67 -22.46 -0.55 -0.52
C ALA A 67 -22.68 -0.81 -2.03
N ALA A 68 -23.22 0.17 -2.75
CA ALA A 68 -23.38 0.12 -4.20
C ALA A 68 -22.03 0.02 -4.92
N PHE A 69 -21.02 0.77 -4.46
CA PHE A 69 -19.65 0.65 -4.97
C PHE A 69 -19.06 -0.73 -4.74
N ILE A 70 -19.20 -1.32 -3.55
CA ILE A 70 -18.71 -2.67 -3.24
C ILE A 70 -19.42 -3.72 -4.10
N ALA A 71 -20.75 -3.61 -4.26
CA ALA A 71 -21.52 -4.50 -5.10
C ALA A 71 -21.10 -4.41 -6.58
N LEU A 72 -20.90 -3.19 -7.08
CA LEU A 72 -20.40 -2.95 -8.43
C LEU A 72 -18.99 -3.51 -8.61
N TRP A 73 -18.10 -3.26 -7.65
CA TRP A 73 -16.73 -3.79 -7.68
C TRP A 73 -16.74 -5.33 -7.70
N PHE A 74 -17.56 -5.98 -6.87
CA PHE A 74 -17.72 -7.44 -6.90
C PHE A 74 -18.17 -7.92 -8.29
N ALA A 75 -19.22 -7.31 -8.85
CA ALA A 75 -19.78 -7.69 -10.16
C ALA A 75 -18.79 -7.49 -11.32
N VAL A 76 -17.99 -6.43 -11.30
CA VAL A 76 -17.01 -6.12 -12.35
C VAL A 76 -15.75 -6.98 -12.23
N SER A 77 -15.30 -7.28 -11.00
CA SER A 77 -14.03 -7.99 -10.77
C SER A 77 -13.96 -9.38 -11.42
N ASP A 78 -15.08 -10.10 -11.48
CA ASP A 78 -15.14 -11.42 -12.12
C ASP A 78 -15.05 -11.36 -13.65
N GLN A 79 -15.43 -10.23 -14.25
CA GLN A 79 -15.46 -10.05 -15.70
C GLN A 79 -14.11 -9.59 -16.27
N VAL A 80 -13.23 -9.01 -15.43
CA VAL A 80 -11.96 -8.43 -15.87
C VAL A 80 -10.80 -9.40 -15.61
N GLN A 81 -10.47 -10.18 -16.64
CA GLN A 81 -9.26 -11.00 -16.68
C GLN A 81 -8.24 -10.39 -17.64
N THR A 82 -7.07 -10.02 -17.12
CA THR A 82 -5.96 -9.51 -17.94
C THR A 82 -4.85 -10.54 -18.05
N LYS A 83 -3.93 -10.35 -19.01
CA LYS A 83 -2.72 -11.19 -19.12
C LYS A 83 -1.84 -11.14 -17.86
N SER A 84 -1.96 -10.07 -17.08
CA SER A 84 -1.20 -9.83 -15.85
C SER A 84 -1.93 -10.29 -14.58
N GLY A 85 -3.15 -10.83 -14.69
CA GLY A 85 -3.95 -11.30 -13.56
C GLY A 85 -5.41 -10.84 -13.61
N LYS A 86 -6.19 -11.36 -12.66
CA LYS A 86 -7.59 -10.98 -12.43
C LYS A 86 -7.65 -9.76 -11.51
N LEU A 87 -8.60 -8.86 -11.75
CA LEU A 87 -8.90 -7.79 -10.79
C LEU A 87 -9.39 -8.40 -9.46
N PRO A 88 -8.75 -8.11 -8.31
CA PRO A 88 -9.17 -8.68 -7.04
C PRO A 88 -10.55 -8.16 -6.66
N ASN A 89 -11.35 -9.04 -6.08
CA ASN A 89 -12.64 -8.67 -5.50
C ASN A 89 -12.47 -8.14 -4.06
N PRO A 90 -13.48 -7.49 -3.48
CA PRO A 90 -13.42 -6.97 -2.10
C PRO A 90 -13.00 -8.02 -1.06
N ALA A 91 -13.44 -9.27 -1.21
CA ALA A 91 -13.12 -10.35 -0.28
C ALA A 91 -11.65 -10.80 -0.38
N GLU A 92 -11.10 -10.87 -1.59
CA GLU A 92 -9.68 -11.17 -1.86
C GLU A 92 -8.78 -10.04 -1.34
N THR A 93 -9.16 -8.78 -1.55
CA THR A 93 -8.45 -7.63 -0.97
C THR A 93 -8.48 -7.67 0.56
N TRP A 94 -9.61 -8.03 1.16
CA TRP A 94 -9.71 -8.18 2.61
C TRP A 94 -8.82 -9.31 3.15
N ARG A 95 -8.82 -10.49 2.52
CA ARG A 95 -7.92 -11.60 2.87
C ARG A 95 -6.45 -11.21 2.72
N SER A 96 -6.11 -10.44 1.68
CA SER A 96 -4.76 -9.92 1.48
C SER A 96 -4.34 -8.97 2.58
N ALA A 97 -5.24 -8.09 3.04
CA ALA A 97 -4.99 -7.23 4.18
C ALA A 97 -4.70 -8.03 5.46
N GLN A 98 -5.45 -9.12 5.69
CA GLN A 98 -5.22 -10.03 6.81
C GLN A 98 -3.86 -10.75 6.67
N SER A 99 -3.51 -11.23 5.48
CA SER A 99 -2.21 -11.87 5.21
C SER A 99 -1.05 -10.92 5.47
N ILE A 100 -1.15 -9.66 5.07
CA ILE A 100 -0.12 -8.63 5.33
C ILE A 100 0.07 -8.40 6.83
N LEU A 101 -1.03 -8.31 7.59
CA LEU A 101 -0.96 -8.13 9.05
C LEU A 101 -0.41 -9.39 9.74
N GLN A 102 -0.80 -10.58 9.27
CA GLN A 102 -0.27 -11.84 9.76
C GLN A 102 1.23 -11.95 9.51
N PHE A 103 1.71 -11.55 8.34
CA PHE A 103 3.15 -11.47 8.05
C PHE A 103 3.86 -10.52 9.04
N HIS A 104 3.31 -9.32 9.29
CA HIS A 104 3.87 -8.40 10.27
C HIS A 104 3.96 -8.99 11.69
N ASN A 105 2.89 -9.66 12.13
CA ASN A 105 2.86 -10.31 13.44
C ASN A 105 3.89 -11.45 13.51
N ARG A 106 3.93 -12.32 12.51
CA ARG A 106 4.89 -13.43 12.42
C ARG A 106 6.34 -12.94 12.45
N GLU A 107 6.66 -11.84 11.78
CA GLU A 107 8.00 -11.24 11.83
C GLU A 107 8.31 -10.58 13.18
N SER A 108 7.30 -10.05 13.86
CA SER A 108 7.44 -9.52 15.22
C SER A 108 7.66 -10.64 16.24
N ASP A 109 6.96 -11.76 16.10
CA ASP A 109 7.14 -12.94 16.94
C ASP A 109 8.54 -13.52 16.79
N LYS A 110 9.07 -13.60 15.55
CA LYS A 110 10.45 -14.06 15.29
C LYS A 110 11.48 -13.14 15.92
N GLN A 111 11.28 -11.83 15.81
CA GLN A 111 12.13 -10.84 16.47
C GLN A 111 12.12 -11.01 18.00
N GLN A 112 10.96 -11.32 18.59
CA GLN A 112 10.87 -11.62 20.01
C GLN A 112 11.61 -12.91 20.35
N ALA A 113 11.38 -13.98 19.60
CA ALA A 113 12.05 -15.27 19.78
C ALA A 113 13.58 -15.18 19.72
N PHE A 114 14.11 -14.39 18.78
CA PHE A 114 15.55 -14.09 18.69
C PHE A 114 16.11 -13.47 19.99
N ASN A 115 15.30 -12.68 20.70
CA ASN A 115 15.64 -11.96 21.93
C ASN A 115 15.19 -12.67 23.21
N LEU A 116 14.59 -13.86 23.14
CA LEU A 116 14.17 -14.61 24.34
C LEU A 116 15.34 -15.36 24.95
N ASP A 117 15.38 -15.39 26.28
CA ASP A 117 16.38 -16.08 27.09
C ASP A 117 15.77 -17.03 28.14
N GLY A 118 16.62 -17.87 28.71
CA GLY A 118 16.32 -18.75 29.85
C GLY A 118 15.03 -19.58 29.70
N THR A 119 14.24 -19.60 30.77
CA THR A 119 13.01 -20.41 30.87
C THR A 119 11.92 -19.98 29.89
N LYS A 120 11.87 -18.70 29.50
CA LYS A 120 10.88 -18.19 28.56
C LYS A 120 11.12 -18.75 27.16
N ARG A 121 12.37 -18.74 26.70
CA ARG A 121 12.78 -19.35 25.43
C ARG A 121 12.43 -20.84 25.39
N GLU A 122 12.74 -21.58 26.45
CA GLU A 122 12.44 -23.02 26.55
C GLU A 122 10.93 -23.30 26.51
N SER A 123 10.13 -22.49 27.21
CA SER A 123 8.67 -22.63 27.20
C SER A 123 8.06 -22.38 25.81
N GLU A 124 8.54 -21.36 25.09
CA GLU A 124 8.08 -21.08 23.72
C GLU A 124 8.59 -22.14 22.74
N LEU A 125 9.82 -22.66 22.91
CA LEU A 125 10.35 -23.74 22.09
C LEU A 125 9.48 -25.00 22.23
N ALA A 126 9.16 -25.40 23.47
CA ALA A 126 8.29 -26.54 23.73
C ALA A 126 6.90 -26.36 23.11
N ARG A 127 6.33 -25.14 23.18
CA ARG A 127 5.06 -24.80 22.54
C ARG A 127 5.13 -24.92 21.01
N VAL A 128 6.19 -24.39 20.39
CA VAL A 128 6.41 -24.45 18.94
C VAL A 128 6.60 -25.88 18.47
N GLU A 129 7.37 -26.69 19.21
CA GLU A 129 7.58 -28.11 18.89
C GLU A 129 6.32 -28.94 19.03
N ALA A 130 5.52 -28.71 20.08
CA ALA A 130 4.21 -29.34 20.23
C ALA A 130 3.32 -29.05 19.02
N ARG A 131 3.24 -27.77 18.61
CA ARG A 131 2.44 -27.37 17.45
C ARG A 131 2.97 -27.94 16.13
N LEU A 132 4.29 -28.01 15.95
CA LEU A 132 4.89 -28.66 14.77
C LEU A 132 4.54 -30.14 14.70
N ASN A 133 4.47 -30.84 15.84
CA ASN A 133 4.08 -32.25 15.88
C ASN A 133 2.59 -32.45 15.57
N GLU A 134 1.72 -31.52 15.96
CA GLU A 134 0.30 -31.52 15.58
C GLU A 134 0.09 -31.27 14.07
N ILE A 135 0.93 -30.45 13.44
CA ILE A 135 0.77 -30.06 12.03
C ILE A 135 1.21 -31.14 11.04
N LYS A 136 2.22 -31.95 11.39
CA LYS A 136 2.73 -33.03 10.53
C LYS A 136 1.62 -33.95 9.97
N PRO A 137 0.70 -34.51 10.78
CA PRO A 137 -0.38 -35.34 10.24
C PRO A 137 -1.38 -34.52 9.39
N LEU A 138 -1.66 -33.27 9.77
CA LEU A 138 -2.56 -32.38 9.00
C LEU A 138 -1.99 -32.05 7.61
N GLU A 139 -0.66 -31.89 7.50
CA GLU A 139 0.01 -31.70 6.21
C GLU A 139 -0.16 -32.92 5.30
N GLN A 140 -0.06 -34.13 5.85
CA GLN A 140 -0.29 -35.36 5.11
C GLN A 140 -1.75 -35.48 4.65
N GLU A 141 -2.71 -35.18 5.53
CA GLU A 141 -4.13 -35.17 5.19
C GLU A 141 -4.45 -34.16 4.08
N ALA A 142 -3.92 -32.94 4.17
CA ALA A 142 -4.11 -31.90 3.16
C ALA A 142 -3.47 -32.28 1.81
N ASN A 143 -2.30 -32.91 1.82
CA ASN A 143 -1.64 -33.41 0.61
C ASN A 143 -2.49 -34.48 -0.09
N THR A 144 -3.06 -35.41 0.68
CA THR A 144 -3.98 -36.45 0.16
C THR A 144 -5.25 -35.82 -0.40
N ALA A 145 -5.87 -34.89 0.32
CA ALA A 145 -7.07 -34.18 -0.14
C ALA A 145 -6.84 -33.43 -1.46
N VAL A 146 -5.67 -32.81 -1.63
CA VAL A 146 -5.31 -32.16 -2.92
C VAL A 146 -5.12 -33.18 -4.02
N ALA A 147 -4.52 -34.34 -3.76
CA ALA A 147 -4.36 -35.40 -4.75
C ALA A 147 -5.72 -35.93 -5.23
N GLU A 148 -6.64 -36.20 -4.29
CA GLU A 148 -8.01 -36.62 -4.60
C GLU A 148 -8.78 -35.54 -5.36
N ALA A 149 -8.71 -34.28 -4.92
CA ALA A 149 -9.37 -33.17 -5.59
C ALA A 149 -8.83 -32.93 -7.01
N LYS A 150 -7.52 -33.13 -7.24
CA LYS A 150 -6.92 -33.07 -8.59
C LYS A 150 -7.48 -34.16 -9.49
N LEU A 151 -7.61 -35.38 -9.00
CA LEU A 151 -8.17 -36.50 -9.76
C LEU A 151 -9.64 -36.24 -10.10
N ALA A 152 -10.45 -35.82 -9.11
CA ALA A 152 -11.86 -35.50 -9.30
C ALA A 152 -12.07 -34.30 -10.24
N ALA A 153 -11.21 -33.27 -10.17
CA ALA A 153 -11.26 -32.13 -11.09
C ALA A 153 -10.94 -32.58 -12.52
N LYS A 154 -9.88 -33.39 -12.69
CA LYS A 154 -9.49 -33.92 -14.00
C LYS A 154 -10.60 -34.75 -14.63
N SER A 155 -11.24 -35.65 -13.87
CA SER A 155 -12.34 -36.47 -14.39
C SER A 155 -13.54 -35.62 -14.81
N ARG A 156 -13.96 -34.64 -13.98
CA ARG A 156 -15.05 -33.70 -14.32
C ARG A 156 -14.75 -32.89 -15.59
N THR A 157 -13.51 -32.44 -15.75
CA THR A 157 -13.10 -31.72 -16.97
C THR A 157 -13.12 -32.65 -18.18
N GLU A 158 -12.62 -33.88 -18.05
CA GLU A 158 -12.63 -34.87 -19.14
C GLU A 158 -14.06 -35.25 -19.56
N GLU A 159 -14.98 -35.44 -18.61
CA GLU A 159 -16.41 -35.69 -18.89
C GLU A 159 -17.05 -34.56 -19.71
N ARG A 160 -16.73 -33.29 -19.40
CA ARG A 160 -17.24 -32.11 -20.12
C ARG A 160 -16.58 -31.92 -21.48
N VAL A 161 -15.29 -32.27 -21.62
CA VAL A 161 -14.51 -32.07 -22.85
C VAL A 161 -14.70 -33.20 -23.85
N ALA A 162 -14.89 -34.45 -23.39
CA ALA A 162 -15.04 -35.63 -24.25
C ALA A 162 -16.09 -35.49 -25.38
N PRO A 163 -17.32 -34.99 -25.15
CA PRO A 163 -18.29 -34.83 -26.24
C PRO A 163 -17.85 -33.78 -27.28
N LEU A 164 -17.31 -32.64 -26.83
CA LEU A 164 -16.84 -31.57 -27.71
C LEU A 164 -15.59 -31.97 -28.49
N GLN A 165 -14.69 -32.74 -27.86
CA GLN A 165 -13.51 -33.28 -28.52
C GLN A 165 -13.92 -34.25 -29.64
N LYS A 166 -14.92 -35.11 -29.39
CA LYS A 166 -15.48 -35.98 -30.44
C LYS A 166 -16.11 -35.18 -31.58
N GLU A 167 -16.86 -34.12 -31.27
CA GLU A 167 -17.44 -33.23 -32.30
C GLU A 167 -16.32 -32.58 -33.14
N TYR A 168 -15.30 -32.02 -32.48
CA TYR A 168 -14.13 -31.43 -33.14
C TYR A 168 -13.41 -32.42 -34.05
N ASP A 169 -13.09 -33.62 -33.56
CA ASP A 169 -12.38 -34.65 -34.31
C ASP A 169 -13.20 -35.12 -35.53
N SER A 170 -14.52 -35.28 -35.35
CA SER A 170 -15.44 -35.65 -36.44
C SER A 170 -15.56 -34.56 -37.51
N LEU A 171 -15.67 -33.29 -37.10
CA LEU A 171 -15.79 -32.15 -38.00
C LEU A 171 -14.47 -31.91 -38.75
N ALA A 172 -13.33 -32.09 -38.09
CA ALA A 172 -12.02 -32.00 -38.72
C ALA A 172 -11.84 -33.07 -39.81
N ALA A 173 -12.29 -34.30 -39.55
CA ALA A 173 -12.29 -35.37 -40.55
C ALA A 173 -13.22 -35.06 -41.73
N GLN A 174 -14.45 -34.58 -41.48
CA GLN A 174 -15.40 -34.19 -42.52
C GLN A 174 -14.92 -33.00 -43.36
N LEU A 175 -14.26 -32.02 -42.74
CA LEU A 175 -13.70 -30.88 -43.47
C LEU A 175 -12.63 -31.32 -44.45
N LYS A 176 -11.76 -32.26 -44.04
CA LYS A 176 -10.71 -32.79 -44.93
C LYS A 176 -11.31 -33.52 -46.14
N SER A 177 -12.36 -34.33 -45.93
CA SER A 177 -13.01 -35.03 -47.04
C SER A 177 -13.77 -34.06 -47.95
N ARG A 178 -14.59 -33.16 -47.40
CA ARG A 178 -15.34 -32.17 -48.19
C ARG A 178 -14.42 -31.21 -48.94
N GLN A 179 -13.27 -30.83 -48.38
CA GLN A 179 -12.30 -30.01 -49.11
C GLN A 179 -11.78 -30.73 -50.36
N ALA A 180 -11.47 -32.02 -50.25
CA ALA A 180 -11.05 -32.83 -51.38
C ALA A 180 -12.15 -32.91 -52.46
N ASP A 181 -13.41 -33.13 -52.04
CA ASP A 181 -14.56 -33.18 -52.96
C ASP A 181 -14.77 -31.83 -53.67
N ARG A 182 -14.76 -30.72 -52.92
CA ARG A 182 -14.89 -29.36 -53.46
C ARG A 182 -13.76 -29.01 -54.43
N THR A 183 -12.52 -29.42 -54.15
CA THR A 183 -11.40 -29.21 -55.09
C THR A 183 -11.59 -30.00 -56.37
N ALA A 184 -12.05 -31.24 -56.30
CA ALA A 184 -12.34 -32.05 -57.48
C ALA A 184 -13.50 -31.47 -58.32
N GLU A 185 -14.55 -30.95 -57.67
CA GLU A 185 -15.65 -30.23 -58.34
C GLU A 185 -15.17 -28.95 -59.04
N LEU A 186 -14.31 -28.17 -58.38
CA LEU A 186 -13.70 -26.96 -58.93
C LEU A 186 -12.80 -27.27 -60.14
N GLU A 187 -11.97 -28.31 -60.07
CA GLU A 187 -11.13 -28.75 -61.20
C GLU A 187 -11.99 -29.19 -62.39
N THR A 188 -13.07 -29.93 -62.14
CA THR A 188 -14.03 -30.37 -63.16
C THR A 188 -14.81 -29.20 -63.78
N ALA A 189 -15.13 -28.17 -63.00
CA ALA A 189 -15.78 -26.96 -63.51
C ALA A 189 -14.80 -26.08 -64.29
N ALA A 190 -13.53 -26.02 -63.87
CA ALA A 190 -12.48 -25.29 -64.56
C ALA A 190 -12.21 -25.86 -65.96
N SER A 191 -12.25 -27.18 -66.14
CA SER A 191 -12.08 -27.82 -67.45
C SER A 191 -13.22 -27.52 -68.44
N LYS A 192 -14.38 -27.05 -67.95
CA LYS A 192 -15.55 -26.69 -68.78
C LYS A 192 -15.59 -25.21 -69.16
N ALA A 193 -14.72 -24.37 -68.59
CA ALA A 193 -14.68 -22.92 -68.85
C ALA A 193 -13.73 -22.58 -70.02
N ALA A 194 -14.29 -22.40 -71.22
CA ALA A 194 -13.53 -22.11 -72.44
C ALA A 194 -12.86 -20.70 -72.44
N ALA A 195 -11.82 -20.53 -73.25
CA ALA A 195 -11.12 -19.25 -73.40
C ALA A 195 -12.03 -18.20 -74.08
N GLY A 196 -12.23 -17.05 -73.43
CA GLY A 196 -13.00 -15.92 -73.98
C GLY A 196 -14.47 -15.83 -73.54
N ASP A 197 -15.04 -16.90 -72.96
CA ASP A 197 -16.42 -16.87 -72.46
C ASP A 197 -16.49 -16.25 -71.04
N LYS A 198 -17.02 -15.02 -70.99
CA LYS A 198 -17.14 -14.25 -69.76
C LYS A 198 -18.20 -14.84 -68.81
N ALA A 199 -19.30 -15.36 -69.33
CA ALA A 199 -20.43 -15.81 -68.51
C ALA A 199 -20.07 -17.08 -67.71
N THR A 200 -19.41 -18.06 -68.34
CA THR A 200 -18.97 -19.29 -67.65
C THR A 200 -17.84 -19.03 -66.66
N LYS A 201 -16.94 -18.07 -66.93
CA LYS A 201 -15.88 -17.67 -65.99
C LYS A 201 -16.43 -16.91 -64.78
N ASP A 202 -17.39 -16.01 -64.97
CA ASP A 202 -18.05 -15.31 -63.87
C ASP A 202 -18.84 -16.29 -62.98
N ALA A 203 -19.50 -17.29 -63.57
CA ALA A 203 -20.16 -18.38 -62.84
C ALA A 203 -19.16 -19.27 -62.07
N TYR A 204 -18.01 -19.60 -62.66
CA TYR A 204 -16.94 -20.31 -61.97
C TYR A 204 -16.39 -19.54 -60.76
N VAL A 205 -16.16 -18.22 -60.92
CA VAL A 205 -15.73 -17.36 -59.80
C VAL A 205 -16.78 -17.30 -58.69
N ALA A 206 -18.07 -17.27 -59.03
CA ALA A 206 -19.16 -17.35 -58.05
C ALA A 206 -19.14 -18.68 -57.28
N MET A 207 -18.90 -19.80 -57.98
CA MET A 207 -18.78 -21.13 -57.36
C MET A 207 -17.56 -21.21 -56.42
N VAL A 208 -16.39 -20.70 -56.84
CA VAL A 208 -15.18 -20.60 -56.00
C VAL A 208 -15.46 -19.79 -54.73
N ARG A 209 -16.17 -18.65 -54.85
CA ARG A 209 -16.54 -17.83 -53.68
C ARG A 209 -17.42 -18.60 -52.70
N GLU A 210 -18.39 -19.36 -53.18
CA GLU A 210 -19.28 -20.14 -52.33
C GLU A 210 -18.53 -21.28 -51.61
N HIS A 211 -17.69 -22.04 -52.31
CA HIS A 211 -16.86 -23.08 -51.68
C HIS A 211 -15.88 -22.49 -50.65
N ARG A 212 -15.31 -21.31 -50.91
CA ARG A 212 -14.46 -20.60 -49.97
C ARG A 212 -15.23 -20.18 -48.72
N LYS A 213 -16.44 -19.61 -48.90
CA LYS A 213 -17.33 -19.23 -47.80
C LYS A 213 -17.69 -20.42 -46.91
N LEU A 214 -18.08 -21.56 -47.51
CA LEU A 214 -18.38 -22.79 -46.76
C LEU A 214 -17.15 -23.31 -45.99
N THR A 215 -15.98 -23.26 -46.60
CA THR A 215 -14.72 -23.69 -45.96
C THR A 215 -14.33 -22.78 -44.80
N ASP A 216 -14.50 -21.47 -44.96
CA ASP A 216 -14.20 -20.49 -43.92
C ASP A 216 -15.17 -20.64 -42.74
N MET A 217 -16.46 -20.92 -42.98
CA MET A 217 -17.46 -21.23 -41.95
C MET A 217 -17.11 -22.50 -41.16
N GLU A 218 -16.73 -23.58 -41.83
CA GLU A 218 -16.35 -24.84 -41.14
C GLU A 218 -15.05 -24.67 -40.33
N ARG A 219 -14.09 -23.87 -40.84
CA ARG A 219 -12.87 -23.49 -40.10
C ARG A 219 -13.15 -22.60 -38.90
N GLU A 220 -14.13 -21.71 -39.01
CA GLU A 220 -14.60 -20.89 -37.89
C GLU A 220 -15.21 -21.77 -36.80
N ARG A 221 -16.10 -22.71 -37.15
CA ARG A 221 -16.66 -23.66 -36.18
C ARG A 221 -15.60 -24.50 -35.47
N LEU A 222 -14.56 -24.95 -36.18
CA LEU A 222 -13.43 -25.65 -35.55
C LEU A 222 -12.65 -24.75 -34.59
N ARG A 223 -12.46 -23.47 -34.93
CA ARG A 223 -11.83 -22.49 -34.03
C ARG A 223 -12.69 -22.26 -32.79
N ASP A 224 -14.01 -22.19 -32.93
CA ASP A 224 -14.95 -22.03 -31.82
C ASP A 224 -14.92 -23.24 -30.89
N LEU A 225 -15.03 -24.47 -31.42
CA LEU A 225 -14.94 -25.71 -30.65
C LEU A 225 -13.59 -25.82 -29.93
N LYS A 226 -12.49 -25.48 -30.61
CA LYS A 226 -11.16 -25.45 -30.00
C LYS A 226 -11.07 -24.43 -28.86
N SER A 227 -11.67 -23.24 -29.05
CA SER A 227 -11.75 -22.20 -28.04
C SER A 227 -12.57 -22.67 -26.83
N GLU A 228 -13.72 -23.30 -27.05
CA GLU A 228 -14.59 -23.83 -26.01
C GLU A 228 -13.92 -24.95 -25.20
N ILE A 229 -13.29 -25.91 -25.88
CA ILE A 229 -12.48 -26.96 -25.23
C ILE A 229 -11.36 -26.34 -24.40
N SER A 230 -10.65 -25.35 -24.94
CA SER A 230 -9.60 -24.65 -24.20
C SER A 230 -10.13 -23.90 -22.97
N THR A 231 -11.32 -23.31 -23.08
CA THR A 231 -11.99 -22.59 -22.00
C THR A 231 -12.40 -23.56 -20.88
N LEU A 232 -13.00 -24.70 -21.24
CA LEU A 232 -13.40 -25.74 -20.28
C LEU A 232 -12.19 -26.35 -19.55
N ARG A 233 -11.08 -26.56 -20.26
CA ARG A 233 -9.81 -27.00 -19.63
C ARG A 233 -9.19 -25.92 -18.74
N GLY A 234 -9.42 -24.64 -19.05
CA GLY A 234 -8.94 -23.50 -18.28
C GLY A 234 -9.79 -23.16 -17.05
N GLN A 235 -11.00 -23.71 -16.92
CA GLN A 235 -11.85 -23.49 -15.75
C GLN A 235 -11.24 -24.13 -14.49
N LYS A 236 -11.06 -23.32 -13.45
CA LYS A 236 -10.57 -23.79 -12.16
C LYS A 236 -11.69 -24.53 -11.43
N ASP A 237 -11.41 -25.75 -10.97
CA ASP A 237 -12.35 -26.53 -10.16
C ASP A 237 -12.42 -25.96 -8.73
N PRO A 238 -13.63 -25.62 -8.22
CA PRO A 238 -13.77 -25.05 -6.87
C PRO A 238 -13.26 -25.97 -5.77
N GLY A 239 -13.48 -27.29 -5.88
CA GLY A 239 -13.02 -28.27 -4.90
C GLY A 239 -11.50 -28.36 -4.85
N LEU A 240 -10.85 -28.35 -6.01
CA LEU A 240 -9.38 -28.27 -6.10
C LEU A 240 -8.85 -26.97 -5.49
N MET A 241 -9.47 -25.83 -5.77
CA MET A 241 -9.04 -24.54 -5.23
C MET A 241 -9.17 -24.48 -3.70
N GLN A 242 -10.22 -25.06 -3.14
CA GLN A 242 -10.41 -25.14 -1.69
C GLN A 242 -9.33 -26.01 -1.03
N ALA A 243 -9.07 -27.20 -1.60
CA ALA A 243 -8.03 -28.09 -1.10
C ALA A 243 -6.62 -27.44 -1.16
N LEU A 244 -6.30 -26.77 -2.28
CA LEU A 244 -5.04 -26.04 -2.43
C LEU A 244 -4.89 -24.88 -1.44
N THR A 245 -5.99 -24.21 -1.10
CA THR A 245 -5.99 -23.11 -0.11
C THR A 245 -5.69 -23.65 1.28
N GLN A 246 -6.30 -24.77 1.67
CA GLN A 246 -6.04 -25.44 2.95
C GLN A 246 -4.60 -25.96 3.04
N GLN A 247 -4.11 -26.63 1.98
CA GLN A 247 -2.72 -27.09 1.89
C GLN A 247 -1.74 -25.93 2.05
N THR A 248 -1.95 -24.82 1.33
CA THR A 248 -1.11 -23.62 1.42
C THR A 248 -1.11 -23.06 2.85
N ALA A 249 -2.27 -22.94 3.50
CA ALA A 249 -2.36 -22.42 4.86
C ALA A 249 -1.58 -23.27 5.89
N ILE A 250 -1.68 -24.60 5.79
CA ILE A 250 -0.96 -25.54 6.66
C ILE A 250 0.55 -25.48 6.38
N ALA A 251 0.95 -25.45 5.11
CA ALA A 251 2.34 -25.35 4.70
C ALA A 251 2.99 -24.03 5.20
N GLU A 252 2.28 -22.91 5.10
CA GLU A 252 2.72 -21.62 5.63
C GLU A 252 2.87 -21.61 7.15
N GLU A 253 1.92 -22.20 7.89
CA GLU A 253 2.01 -22.34 9.34
C GLU A 253 3.22 -23.18 9.74
N ARG A 254 3.42 -24.32 9.07
CA ARG A 254 4.59 -25.17 9.27
C ARG A 254 5.90 -24.44 8.99
N GLN A 255 5.98 -23.70 7.88
CA GLN A 255 7.16 -22.93 7.52
C GLN A 255 7.46 -21.84 8.56
N TYR A 256 6.42 -21.13 9.03
CA TYR A 256 6.55 -20.13 10.09
C TYR A 256 7.06 -20.75 11.39
N LEU A 257 6.47 -21.85 11.85
CA LEU A 257 6.88 -22.52 13.09
C LEU A 257 8.27 -23.13 12.98
N GLY A 258 8.64 -23.67 11.81
CA GLY A 258 10.00 -24.13 11.55
C GLY A 258 11.01 -23.00 11.72
N LYS A 259 10.73 -21.82 11.15
CA LYS A 259 11.56 -20.63 11.35
C LYS A 259 11.54 -20.14 12.80
N MET A 260 10.41 -20.25 13.49
CA MET A 260 10.34 -19.88 14.91
C MET A 260 11.23 -20.78 15.77
N ARG A 261 11.18 -22.10 15.53
CA ARG A 261 12.06 -23.07 16.18
C ARG A 261 13.52 -22.70 15.94
N ASP A 262 13.91 -22.45 14.69
CA ASP A 262 15.28 -22.06 14.37
C ASP A 262 15.71 -20.80 15.17
N GLN A 263 14.84 -19.77 15.28
CA GLN A 263 15.10 -18.55 16.07
C GLN A 263 15.15 -18.77 17.60
N LEU A 264 14.61 -19.89 18.09
CA LEU A 264 14.63 -20.27 19.52
C LEU A 264 15.78 -21.25 19.84
N THR A 265 16.38 -21.88 18.81
CA THR A 265 17.52 -22.78 18.92
C THR A 265 18.77 -22.11 18.37
N ASP A 266 19.20 -22.48 17.16
CA ASP A 266 20.52 -22.19 16.60
C ASP A 266 20.67 -20.72 16.23
N ASP A 267 19.56 -20.05 15.88
CA ASP A 267 19.58 -18.63 15.50
C ASP A 267 19.40 -17.68 16.69
N ASN A 268 19.06 -18.19 17.87
CA ASN A 268 18.84 -17.39 19.05
C ASN A 268 20.13 -16.67 19.49
N ARG A 269 20.03 -15.38 19.82
CA ARG A 269 21.18 -14.56 20.21
C ARG A 269 21.92 -15.13 21.42
N TYR A 270 21.18 -15.47 22.48
CA TYR A 270 21.78 -15.96 23.73
C TYR A 270 22.41 -17.33 23.57
N THR A 271 21.85 -18.17 22.69
CA THR A 271 22.44 -19.47 22.37
C THR A 271 23.77 -19.29 21.63
N LYS A 272 23.82 -18.40 20.62
CA LYS A 272 25.07 -18.07 19.90
C LYS A 272 26.14 -17.45 20.81
N VAL A 273 25.73 -16.61 21.76
CA VAL A 273 26.64 -16.03 22.76
C VAL A 273 27.18 -17.15 23.66
N ALA A 274 26.31 -17.99 24.24
CA ALA A 274 26.73 -19.07 25.13
C ALA A 274 27.68 -20.08 24.44
N GLU A 275 27.42 -20.44 23.18
CA GLU A 275 28.32 -21.28 22.38
C GLU A 275 29.68 -20.61 22.13
N SER A 276 29.67 -19.30 21.85
CA SER A 276 30.89 -18.52 21.62
C SER A 276 31.68 -18.34 22.91
N GLU A 277 31.01 -18.16 24.06
CA GLU A 277 31.63 -18.10 25.39
C GLU A 277 32.26 -19.43 25.80
N ALA A 278 31.61 -20.57 25.49
CA ALA A 278 32.19 -21.89 25.72
C ALA A 278 33.47 -22.09 24.89
N THR A 279 33.46 -21.66 23.62
CA THR A 279 34.65 -21.67 22.75
C THR A 279 35.74 -20.75 23.31
N LEU A 280 35.38 -19.55 23.77
CA LEU A 280 36.31 -18.62 24.40
C LEU A 280 36.94 -19.21 25.66
N ALA A 281 36.18 -19.94 26.48
CA ALA A 281 36.70 -20.60 27.67
C ALA A 281 37.75 -21.66 27.33
N GLU A 282 37.51 -22.48 26.29
CA GLU A 282 38.48 -23.44 25.77
C GLU A 282 39.73 -22.72 25.22
N ASP A 283 39.55 -21.62 24.49
CA ASP A 283 40.66 -20.87 23.92
C ASP A 283 41.49 -20.12 24.97
N LYS A 284 40.87 -19.70 26.08
CA LYS A 284 41.58 -19.19 27.25
C LYS A 284 42.41 -20.30 27.92
N GLN A 285 41.88 -21.53 28.01
CA GLN A 285 42.68 -22.67 28.50
C GLN A 285 43.87 -22.96 27.57
N ASN A 286 43.66 -22.94 26.25
CA ASN A 286 44.72 -23.11 25.26
C ASN A 286 45.78 -22.00 25.35
N LEU A 287 45.36 -20.76 25.62
CA LEU A 287 46.26 -19.64 25.87
C LEU A 287 47.14 -19.88 27.11
N TYR A 288 46.56 -20.34 28.22
CA TYR A 288 47.31 -20.64 29.45
C TYR A 288 48.26 -21.82 29.29
N ALA A 289 47.98 -22.74 28.37
CA ALA A 289 48.84 -23.89 28.05
C ALA A 289 49.89 -23.62 26.95
N ALA A 290 49.85 -22.46 26.28
CA ALA A 290 50.69 -22.18 25.12
C ALA A 290 52.16 -21.87 25.51
N ASP A 291 53.09 -22.33 24.67
CA ASP A 291 54.51 -21.99 24.75
C ASP A 291 54.81 -20.61 24.11
N ALA A 292 56.04 -20.12 24.27
CA ALA A 292 56.44 -18.79 23.77
C ALA A 292 56.27 -18.63 22.24
N ALA A 293 56.36 -19.73 21.47
CA ALA A 293 56.18 -19.71 20.02
C ALA A 293 54.68 -19.64 19.63
N GLY A 294 53.80 -20.28 20.41
CA GLY A 294 52.36 -20.30 20.19
C GLY A 294 51.57 -19.16 20.85
N LEU A 295 52.14 -18.47 21.84
CA LEU A 295 51.46 -17.49 22.68
C LEU A 295 50.76 -16.37 21.90
N TYR A 296 51.44 -15.78 20.91
CA TYR A 296 50.87 -14.70 20.08
C TYR A 296 49.61 -15.16 19.34
N LYS A 297 49.65 -16.35 18.73
CA LYS A 297 48.53 -16.91 17.98
C LYS A 297 47.34 -17.22 18.89
N ALA A 298 47.60 -17.78 20.08
CA ALA A 298 46.57 -18.05 21.07
C ALA A 298 45.93 -16.75 21.59
N ALA A 299 46.74 -15.72 21.88
CA ALA A 299 46.25 -14.43 22.35
C ALA A 299 45.37 -13.72 21.31
N VAL A 300 45.78 -13.70 20.03
CA VAL A 300 44.98 -13.15 18.94
C VAL A 300 43.65 -13.89 18.78
N LYS A 301 43.65 -15.22 18.98
CA LYS A 301 42.42 -16.02 18.90
C LYS A 301 41.42 -15.60 19.99
N VAL A 302 41.88 -15.50 21.24
CA VAL A 302 41.06 -15.06 22.39
C VAL A 302 40.46 -13.67 22.13
N VAL A 303 41.26 -12.69 21.72
CA VAL A 303 40.76 -11.33 21.42
C VAL A 303 39.72 -11.35 20.31
N ARG A 304 39.96 -12.10 19.23
CA ARG A 304 39.00 -12.22 18.12
C ARG A 304 37.68 -12.86 18.58
N ASP A 305 37.74 -13.84 19.48
CA ASP A 305 36.54 -14.48 20.01
C ASP A 305 35.78 -13.56 20.97
N GLU A 306 36.47 -12.72 21.76
CA GLU A 306 35.87 -11.64 22.55
C GLU A 306 35.18 -10.58 21.66
N ASP A 307 35.84 -10.11 20.60
CA ASP A 307 35.26 -9.18 19.62
C ASP A 307 34.03 -9.77 18.92
N ARG A 308 34.09 -11.08 18.60
CA ARG A 308 32.97 -11.81 18.00
C ARG A 308 31.77 -11.87 18.94
N ILE A 309 31.98 -12.14 20.23
CA ILE A 309 30.91 -12.15 21.23
C ILE A 309 30.27 -10.76 21.32
N ALA A 310 31.07 -9.70 21.48
CA ALA A 310 30.55 -8.33 21.52
C ALA A 310 29.71 -7.98 20.28
N THR A 311 30.16 -8.40 19.09
CA THR A 311 29.41 -8.22 17.84
C THR A 311 28.07 -8.97 17.84
N ILE A 312 28.03 -10.19 18.38
CA ILE A 312 26.79 -10.99 18.47
C ILE A 312 25.83 -10.38 19.50
N GLU A 313 26.33 -9.89 20.63
CA GLU A 313 25.51 -9.24 21.67
C GLU A 313 24.80 -7.99 21.13
N GLU A 314 25.51 -7.17 20.34
CA GLU A 314 24.97 -5.98 19.68
C GLU A 314 24.10 -6.32 18.45
N SER A 315 24.18 -7.56 17.93
CA SER A 315 23.41 -7.95 16.76
C SER A 315 21.90 -7.96 17.05
N GLY A 316 21.15 -7.30 16.17
CA GLY A 316 19.69 -7.26 16.21
C GLY A 316 19.06 -8.10 15.09
N TYR A 317 17.85 -8.60 15.33
CA TYR A 317 17.08 -9.28 14.29
C TYR A 317 16.81 -8.34 13.10
N ALA A 318 17.26 -8.73 11.91
CA ALA A 318 17.08 -7.97 10.67
C ALA A 318 15.63 -8.08 10.16
N LYS A 319 14.71 -7.37 10.82
CA LYS A 319 13.28 -7.40 10.48
C LYS A 319 13.05 -6.84 9.07
N PRO A 320 12.36 -7.58 8.18
CA PRO A 320 12.00 -7.06 6.86
C PRO A 320 11.01 -5.89 6.99
N ALA A 321 11.00 -5.00 6.00
CA ALA A 321 10.12 -3.83 5.98
C ALA A 321 8.65 -4.26 5.81
N THR A 322 7.93 -4.37 6.93
CA THR A 322 6.49 -4.70 6.94
C THR A 322 5.61 -3.50 6.58
N LEU A 323 4.41 -3.73 6.03
CA LEU A 323 3.51 -2.63 5.62
C LEU A 323 3.23 -1.61 6.74
N PRO A 324 2.94 -1.99 8.01
CA PRO A 324 2.74 -1.00 9.08
C PRO A 324 3.95 -0.09 9.32
N TYR A 325 5.15 -0.65 9.25
CA TYR A 325 6.39 0.12 9.35
C TYR A 325 6.54 1.09 8.15
N GLN A 326 6.27 0.62 6.93
CA GLN A 326 6.33 1.46 5.73
C GLN A 326 5.28 2.58 5.77
N VAL A 327 4.07 2.30 6.26
CA VAL A 327 3.02 3.30 6.51
C VAL A 327 3.53 4.39 7.46
N ALA A 328 4.04 4.01 8.63
CA ALA A 328 4.52 4.95 9.63
C ALA A 328 5.68 5.78 9.08
N ARG A 329 6.61 5.14 8.34
CA ARG A 329 7.73 5.80 7.69
C ARG A 329 7.28 6.81 6.63
N SER A 330 6.28 6.49 5.80
CA SER A 330 5.71 7.41 4.82
C SER A 330 4.99 8.58 5.49
N VAL A 331 4.21 8.33 6.54
CA VAL A 331 3.55 9.38 7.32
C VAL A 331 4.60 10.34 7.91
N LEU A 332 5.67 9.79 8.49
CA LEU A 332 6.78 10.60 8.98
C LEU A 332 7.44 11.42 7.87
N CYS A 333 7.66 10.81 6.70
CA CYS A 333 8.26 11.48 5.54
C CYS A 333 7.42 12.68 5.05
N VAL A 334 6.09 12.50 4.90
CA VAL A 334 5.22 13.60 4.48
C VAL A 334 5.22 14.73 5.50
N PHE A 335 5.18 14.42 6.80
CA PHE A 335 5.22 15.45 7.83
C PHE A 335 6.55 16.21 7.85
N VAL A 336 7.68 15.51 7.78
CA VAL A 336 9.01 16.14 7.73
C VAL A 336 9.10 17.08 6.53
N GLY A 337 8.74 16.60 5.32
CA GLY A 337 8.75 17.42 4.12
C GLY A 337 7.78 18.61 4.21
N PHE A 338 6.57 18.38 4.68
CA PHE A 338 5.55 19.41 4.87
C PHE A 338 5.97 20.48 5.87
N PHE A 339 6.59 20.11 6.99
CA PHE A 339 7.06 21.07 7.99
C PHE A 339 8.24 21.88 7.48
N ILE A 340 9.18 21.27 6.77
CA ILE A 340 10.28 21.99 6.11
C ILE A 340 9.71 22.99 5.10
N GLY A 341 8.79 22.54 4.24
CA GLY A 341 8.14 23.38 3.25
C GLY A 341 7.37 24.54 3.89
N SER A 342 6.61 24.27 4.95
CA SER A 342 5.80 25.27 5.67
C SER A 342 6.66 26.28 6.43
N ALA A 343 7.77 25.84 7.05
CA ALA A 343 8.69 26.71 7.76
C ALA A 343 9.32 27.77 6.85
N ILE A 344 9.49 27.45 5.55
CA ILE A 344 9.98 28.38 4.53
C ILE A 344 8.82 29.17 3.91
N ALA A 345 7.73 28.48 3.57
CA ALA A 345 6.61 29.05 2.84
C ALA A 345 5.81 30.08 3.63
N ILE A 346 5.59 29.87 4.94
CA ILE A 346 4.77 30.77 5.76
C ILE A 346 5.45 32.15 5.89
N PRO A 347 6.73 32.26 6.30
CA PRO A 347 7.39 33.57 6.36
C PRO A 347 7.41 34.30 5.01
N LEU A 348 7.76 33.60 3.92
CA LEU A 348 7.75 34.18 2.58
C LEU A 348 6.34 34.59 2.14
N GLY A 349 5.33 33.78 2.44
CA GLY A 349 3.94 34.08 2.15
C GLY A 349 3.46 35.32 2.90
N VAL A 350 3.80 35.44 4.19
CA VAL A 350 3.50 36.64 4.99
C VAL A 350 4.15 37.88 4.37
N LEU A 351 5.42 37.80 3.96
CA LEU A 351 6.11 38.92 3.30
C LEU A 351 5.44 39.30 1.97
N CYS A 352 5.03 38.32 1.17
CA CYS A 352 4.26 38.52 -0.07
C CYS A 352 2.91 39.18 0.20
N GLY A 353 2.19 38.75 1.23
CA GLY A 353 0.88 39.32 1.57
C GLY A 353 0.96 40.76 2.11
N LEU A 354 2.03 41.09 2.85
CA LEU A 354 2.23 42.43 3.41
C LEU A 354 2.73 43.46 2.37
N SER A 355 3.46 43.02 1.34
CA SER A 355 4.11 43.90 0.36
C SER A 355 3.78 43.54 -1.07
N LYS A 356 3.07 44.44 -1.76
CA LYS A 356 2.77 44.32 -3.20
C LYS A 356 4.04 44.23 -4.05
N THR A 357 5.10 44.94 -3.67
CA THR A 357 6.38 44.92 -4.36
C THR A 357 7.07 43.57 -4.22
N PHE A 358 7.07 43.00 -3.01
CA PHE A 358 7.65 41.68 -2.77
C PHE A 358 6.86 40.58 -3.49
N MET A 359 5.52 40.66 -3.48
CA MET A 359 4.67 39.77 -4.26
C MET A 359 4.98 39.84 -5.76
N ALA A 360 5.13 41.04 -6.32
CA ALA A 360 5.49 41.21 -7.74
C ALA A 360 6.86 40.59 -8.06
N ALA A 361 7.84 40.74 -7.17
CA ALA A 361 9.16 40.11 -7.32
C ALA A 361 9.12 38.58 -7.22
N MET A 362 8.24 38.02 -6.39
CA MET A 362 8.11 36.56 -6.21
C MET A 362 7.23 35.89 -7.26
N THR A 363 6.36 36.64 -7.93
CA THR A 363 5.43 36.10 -8.92
C THR A 363 6.10 35.30 -10.04
N PRO A 364 7.21 35.75 -10.67
CA PRO A 364 7.91 34.95 -11.69
C PRO A 364 8.41 33.61 -11.17
N PHE A 365 8.98 33.57 -9.96
CA PHE A 365 9.50 32.34 -9.35
C PHE A 365 8.36 31.35 -9.03
N ILE A 366 7.27 31.86 -8.46
CA ILE A 366 6.07 31.06 -8.19
C ILE A 366 5.53 30.50 -9.51
N ALA A 367 5.43 31.31 -10.57
CA ALA A 367 4.91 30.89 -11.86
C ALA A 367 5.77 29.80 -12.53
N ILE A 368 7.09 29.89 -12.39
CA ILE A 368 8.05 28.94 -13.00
C ILE A 368 8.08 27.61 -12.22
N PHE A 369 8.17 27.65 -10.89
CA PHE A 369 8.44 26.45 -10.10
C PHE A 369 7.18 25.71 -9.62
N LYS A 370 6.05 26.42 -9.43
CA LYS A 370 4.78 25.81 -9.01
C LYS A 370 4.27 24.68 -9.94
N PRO A 371 4.34 24.77 -11.29
CA PRO A 371 3.84 23.71 -12.16
C PRO A 371 4.81 22.53 -12.33
N VAL A 372 6.03 22.60 -11.77
CA VAL A 372 7.04 21.55 -11.95
C VAL A 372 6.59 20.27 -11.25
N SER A 373 6.55 19.18 -12.01
CA SER A 373 6.15 17.87 -11.50
C SER A 373 7.10 17.39 -10.40
N PRO A 374 6.60 16.79 -9.31
CA PRO A 374 7.44 16.23 -8.26
C PRO A 374 8.44 15.18 -8.73
N ILE A 375 8.10 14.45 -9.80
CA ILE A 375 8.95 13.41 -10.38
C ILE A 375 10.27 14.03 -10.87
N VAL A 376 10.26 15.29 -11.32
CA VAL A 376 11.45 16.02 -11.79
C VAL A 376 12.30 16.48 -10.61
N TRP A 377 11.67 16.89 -9.50
CA TRP A 377 12.39 17.34 -8.30
C TRP A 377 13.15 16.21 -7.60
N LEU A 378 12.66 14.96 -7.71
CA LEU A 378 13.25 13.84 -6.99
C LEU A 378 14.70 13.52 -7.40
N PRO A 379 15.06 13.34 -8.68
CA PRO A 379 16.46 13.14 -9.08
C PRO A 379 17.38 14.28 -8.64
N VAL A 380 16.90 15.53 -8.73
CA VAL A 380 17.65 16.70 -8.26
C VAL A 380 17.89 16.62 -6.76
N ALA A 381 16.85 16.30 -5.98
CA ALA A 381 16.97 16.12 -4.53
C ALA A 381 17.92 14.97 -4.19
N LEU A 382 17.88 13.86 -4.91
CA LEU A 382 18.81 12.74 -4.71
C LEU A 382 20.26 13.13 -4.98
N ILE A 383 20.53 13.87 -6.06
CA ILE A 383 21.88 14.35 -6.39
C ILE A 383 22.39 15.32 -5.32
N VAL A 384 21.56 16.29 -4.92
CA VAL A 384 21.94 17.29 -3.90
C VAL A 384 22.18 16.62 -2.55
N VAL A 385 21.30 15.72 -2.12
CA VAL A 385 21.45 15.00 -0.86
C VAL A 385 22.64 14.05 -0.90
N GLY A 386 22.86 13.33 -2.01
CA GLY A 386 24.02 12.45 -2.18
C GLY A 386 25.34 13.22 -2.17
N GLY A 387 25.38 14.42 -2.75
CA GLY A 387 26.55 15.30 -2.70
C GLY A 387 26.79 15.91 -1.31
N PHE A 388 25.72 16.23 -0.58
CA PHE A 388 25.81 16.77 0.79
C PHE A 388 26.12 15.69 1.83
N ILE A 389 25.66 14.45 1.60
CA ILE A 389 25.81 13.29 2.50
C ILE A 389 26.50 12.14 1.73
N PRO A 390 27.82 12.24 1.45
CA PRO A 390 28.55 11.21 0.75
C PRO A 390 28.69 9.91 1.57
N ASP A 391 28.91 10.04 2.88
CA ASP A 391 28.97 8.93 3.84
C ASP A 391 27.83 9.05 4.89
N PRO A 392 26.68 8.41 4.67
CA PRO A 392 25.53 8.49 5.57
C PRO A 392 25.83 8.04 7.00
N ASP A 393 26.73 7.08 7.20
CA ASP A 393 26.98 6.51 8.53
C ASP A 393 27.81 7.44 9.44
N LYS A 394 28.55 8.38 8.84
CA LYS A 394 29.47 9.29 9.56
C LYS A 394 29.02 10.74 9.56
N HIS A 395 28.00 11.08 8.77
CA HIS A 395 27.55 12.46 8.64
C HIS A 395 26.85 12.92 9.93
N TRP A 396 27.17 14.13 10.42
CA TRP A 396 26.66 14.65 11.69
C TRP A 396 25.12 14.70 11.73
N LEU A 397 24.49 15.05 10.60
CA LEU A 397 23.03 15.19 10.50
C LEU A 397 22.34 13.83 10.64
N THR A 398 22.83 12.80 9.95
CA THR A 398 22.24 11.46 9.99
C THR A 398 22.44 10.83 11.36
N GLN A 399 23.62 10.97 11.96
CA GLN A 399 23.88 10.51 13.33
C GLN A 399 22.99 11.22 14.36
N TRP A 400 22.86 12.55 14.26
CA TRP A 400 21.95 13.30 15.13
C TRP A 400 20.50 12.84 14.97
N MET A 401 20.04 12.61 13.74
CA MET A 401 18.69 12.13 13.47
C MET A 401 18.46 10.69 13.98
N TRP A 402 19.47 9.82 13.93
CA TRP A 402 19.38 8.45 14.44
C TRP A 402 19.40 8.39 15.97
N ASN A 403 20.09 9.33 16.63
CA ASN A 403 20.11 9.43 18.09
C ASN A 403 18.78 9.93 18.68
N LEU A 404 17.85 10.41 17.85
CA LEU A 404 16.54 10.82 18.31
C LEU A 404 15.66 9.58 18.60
N PRO A 405 15.12 9.44 19.82
CA PRO A 405 14.41 8.22 20.26
C PRO A 405 13.24 7.77 19.37
N TRP A 406 12.63 8.71 18.63
CA TRP A 406 11.46 8.49 17.79
C TRP A 406 11.77 8.38 16.28
N LEU A 407 13.01 8.66 15.88
CA LEU A 407 13.46 8.71 14.48
C LEU A 407 14.47 7.60 14.15
N GLY A 408 15.26 7.14 15.12
CA GLY A 408 16.28 6.10 14.94
C GLY A 408 15.74 4.77 14.43
N GLU A 409 14.53 4.39 14.84
CA GLU A 409 13.89 3.14 14.40
C GLU A 409 13.52 3.13 12.89
N TYR A 410 13.36 4.30 12.27
CA TYR A 410 12.88 4.44 10.89
C TYR A 410 13.99 4.51 9.84
N LYS A 411 15.23 4.16 10.20
CA LYS A 411 16.41 4.02 9.30
C LYS A 411 16.48 5.13 8.24
N ILE A 412 16.69 6.36 8.69
CA ILE A 412 16.67 7.55 7.83
C ILE A 412 17.85 7.51 6.88
N ASN A 413 17.55 7.33 5.59
CA ASN A 413 18.54 7.19 4.53
C ASN A 413 18.49 8.42 3.60
N PRO A 414 19.52 8.66 2.77
CA PRO A 414 19.51 9.73 1.77
C PRO A 414 18.24 9.76 0.90
N ALA A 415 17.71 8.59 0.52
CA ALA A 415 16.45 8.48 -0.23
C ALA A 415 15.23 9.00 0.53
N PHE A 416 15.18 8.85 1.85
CA PHE A 416 14.13 9.42 2.69
C PHE A 416 14.22 10.94 2.71
N ILE A 417 15.42 11.50 2.88
CA ILE A 417 15.65 12.95 2.89
C ILE A 417 15.28 13.55 1.52
N ALA A 418 15.69 12.90 0.43
CA ALA A 418 15.33 13.35 -0.92
C ALA A 418 13.82 13.32 -1.18
N SER A 419 13.12 12.29 -0.69
CA SER A 419 11.65 12.21 -0.76
C SER A 419 11.00 13.33 0.06
N ALA A 420 11.48 13.58 1.29
CA ALA A 420 11.00 14.66 2.13
C ALA A 420 11.23 16.05 1.51
N ILE A 421 12.39 16.29 0.89
CA ILE A 421 12.69 17.53 0.16
C ILE A 421 11.77 17.68 -1.05
N THR A 422 11.50 16.59 -1.78
CA THR A 422 10.55 16.62 -2.91
C THR A 422 9.15 17.02 -2.44
N VAL A 423 8.67 16.44 -1.34
CA VAL A 423 7.41 16.84 -0.70
C VAL A 423 7.44 18.30 -0.24
N ALA A 424 8.55 18.76 0.34
CA ALA A 424 8.73 20.14 0.77
C ALA A 424 8.60 21.11 -0.40
N LEU A 425 9.29 20.85 -1.52
CA LEU A 425 9.27 21.70 -2.71
C LEU A 425 7.87 21.77 -3.35
N CYS A 426 7.12 20.66 -3.35
CA CYS A 426 5.77 20.63 -3.90
C CYS A 426 4.73 21.32 -2.99
N SER A 427 4.86 21.16 -1.66
CA SER A 427 3.94 21.76 -0.68
C SER A 427 4.25 23.25 -0.42
N LEU A 428 5.49 23.69 -0.62
CA LEU A 428 5.96 25.05 -0.38
C LEU A 428 5.15 26.08 -1.17
N TRP A 429 4.99 25.90 -2.48
CA TRP A 429 4.34 26.90 -3.35
C TRP A 429 2.87 27.11 -3.03
N ALA A 430 2.13 26.01 -2.81
CA ALA A 430 0.72 26.09 -2.42
C ALA A 430 0.56 26.78 -1.05
N THR A 431 1.42 26.44 -0.09
CA THR A 431 1.42 27.07 1.25
C THR A 431 1.73 28.56 1.16
N LEU A 432 2.75 28.93 0.38
CA LEU A 432 3.19 30.32 0.22
C LEU A 432 2.09 31.17 -0.40
N VAL A 433 1.48 30.73 -1.50
CA VAL A 433 0.43 31.48 -2.21
C VAL A 433 -0.81 31.65 -1.34
N ASN A 434 -1.25 30.59 -0.64
CA ASN A 434 -2.42 30.68 0.23
C ASN A 434 -2.15 31.54 1.47
N THR A 435 -0.93 31.49 2.03
CA THR A 435 -0.53 32.37 3.13
C THR A 435 -0.48 33.82 2.69
N ALA A 436 0.09 34.10 1.51
CA ALA A 436 0.12 35.44 0.94
C ALA A 436 -1.28 35.99 0.70
N PHE A 437 -2.18 35.15 0.17
CA PHE A 437 -3.58 35.51 -0.03
C PHE A 437 -4.28 35.80 1.31
N GLY A 438 -4.07 34.97 2.34
CA GLY A 438 -4.67 35.16 3.66
C GLY A 438 -4.21 36.41 4.39
N VAL A 439 -2.93 36.75 4.25
CA VAL A 439 -2.39 37.99 4.80
C VAL A 439 -2.88 39.21 4.01
N ALA A 440 -2.98 39.10 2.69
CA ALA A 440 -3.49 40.19 1.84
C ALA A 440 -5.01 40.42 1.98
N SER A 441 -5.77 39.40 2.44
CA SER A 441 -7.22 39.49 2.66
C SER A 441 -7.62 40.03 4.03
N VAL A 442 -6.66 40.36 4.91
CA VAL A 442 -6.96 40.96 6.21
C VAL A 442 -7.70 42.29 6.02
N ASP A 443 -8.78 42.49 6.77
CA ASP A 443 -9.61 43.69 6.67
C ASP A 443 -8.77 44.97 6.86
N LYS A 444 -9.03 45.95 6.01
CA LYS A 444 -8.38 47.26 6.07
C LYS A 444 -8.66 47.95 7.40
N ASP A 445 -9.80 47.69 8.04
CA ASP A 445 -10.17 48.27 9.33
C ASP A 445 -9.22 47.81 10.44
N HIS A 446 -8.85 46.53 10.47
CA HIS A 446 -7.84 46.03 11.41
C HIS A 446 -6.48 46.72 11.21
N ILE A 447 -6.09 46.97 9.95
CA ILE A 447 -4.85 47.69 9.62
C ILE A 447 -4.94 49.18 9.98
N ASN A 448 -6.11 49.80 9.82
CA ASN A 448 -6.35 51.19 10.19
C ASN A 448 -6.29 51.39 11.71
N VAL A 449 -6.88 50.47 12.49
CA VAL A 449 -6.75 50.47 13.97
C VAL A 449 -5.28 50.37 14.38
N ALA A 450 -4.49 49.51 13.74
CA ALA A 450 -3.06 49.42 14.01
C ALA A 450 -2.31 50.73 13.74
N ARG A 451 -2.75 51.50 12.72
CA ARG A 451 -2.18 52.79 12.35
C ARG A 451 -2.54 53.89 13.35
N VAL A 452 -3.80 53.90 13.83
CA VAL A 452 -4.28 54.85 14.86
C VAL A 452 -3.53 54.63 16.18
N LEU A 453 -3.38 53.37 16.59
CA LEU A 453 -2.64 52.99 17.80
C LEU A 453 -1.10 53.11 17.64
N ARG A 454 -0.61 53.50 16.46
CA ARG A 454 0.82 53.59 16.10
C ARG A 454 1.62 52.33 16.46
N LEU A 455 1.02 51.16 16.27
CA LEU A 455 1.68 49.88 16.54
C LEU A 455 2.89 49.70 15.63
N GLY A 456 3.99 49.20 16.22
CA GLY A 456 5.20 48.81 15.50
C GLY A 456 4.97 47.65 14.53
N PHE A 457 5.95 47.37 13.67
CA PHE A 457 5.85 46.29 12.68
C PHE A 457 5.55 44.93 13.31
N TRP A 458 6.32 44.56 14.35
CA TRP A 458 6.16 43.28 15.05
C TRP A 458 4.84 43.17 15.81
N ASP A 459 4.40 44.26 16.44
CA ASP A 459 3.09 44.31 17.11
C ASP A 459 1.96 44.14 16.10
N ARG A 460 2.02 44.85 14.96
CA ARG A 460 1.03 44.71 13.88
C ARG A 460 1.02 43.29 13.32
N LEU A 461 2.20 42.70 13.12
CA LEU A 461 2.33 41.35 12.57
C LEU A 461 1.73 40.29 13.50
N PHE A 462 2.17 40.24 14.76
CA PHE A 462 1.79 39.16 15.69
C PHE A 462 0.45 39.38 16.39
N LYS A 463 -0.03 40.63 16.56
CA LYS A 463 -1.30 40.89 17.27
C LYS A 463 -2.50 41.07 16.33
N ILE A 464 -2.27 41.36 15.05
CA ILE A 464 -3.36 41.67 14.11
C ILE A 464 -3.26 40.78 12.88
N VAL A 465 -2.19 40.91 12.09
CA VAL A 465 -2.11 40.27 10.77
C VAL A 465 -2.09 38.75 10.86
N LEU A 466 -1.21 38.17 11.68
CA LEU A 466 -1.12 36.72 11.85
C LEU A 466 -2.44 36.18 12.44
N PRO A 467 -2.93 36.63 13.60
CA PRO A 467 -4.18 36.12 14.16
C PRO A 467 -5.37 36.15 13.20
N SER A 468 -5.56 37.25 12.46
CA SER A 468 -6.68 37.37 11.51
C SER A 468 -6.50 36.52 10.25
N SER A 469 -5.27 36.23 9.82
CA SER A 469 -5.00 35.41 8.63
C SER A 469 -4.86 33.91 8.93
N LEU A 470 -4.63 33.52 10.19
CA LEU A 470 -4.43 32.12 10.60
C LEU A 470 -5.47 31.15 10.04
N PRO A 471 -6.80 31.43 10.07
CA PRO A 471 -7.79 30.51 9.51
C PRO A 471 -7.54 30.18 8.03
N LEU A 472 -7.16 31.19 7.23
CA LEU A 472 -6.88 31.01 5.80
C LEU A 472 -5.50 30.38 5.55
N VAL A 473 -4.51 30.69 6.39
CA VAL A 473 -3.21 30.01 6.39
C VAL A 473 -3.38 28.51 6.64
N PHE A 474 -4.18 28.12 7.63
CA PHE A 474 -4.48 26.71 7.92
C PHE A 474 -5.26 26.02 6.81
N ALA A 475 -6.19 26.72 6.16
CA ALA A 475 -6.84 26.19 4.95
C ALA A 475 -5.81 25.93 3.84
N GLY A 476 -4.85 26.83 3.65
CA GLY A 476 -3.73 26.64 2.73
C GLY A 476 -2.83 25.45 3.08
N LEU A 477 -2.50 25.31 4.37
CA LEU A 477 -1.71 24.21 4.92
C LEU A 477 -2.42 22.85 4.75
N ARG A 478 -3.74 22.81 4.90
CA ARG A 478 -4.55 21.60 4.67
C ARG A 478 -4.46 21.15 3.22
N ILE A 479 -4.64 22.08 2.28
CA ILE A 479 -4.52 21.80 0.84
C ILE A 479 -3.10 21.32 0.51
N SER A 480 -2.07 21.99 1.04
CA SER A 480 -0.68 21.64 0.73
C SER A 480 -0.22 20.32 1.36
N LEU A 481 -0.73 19.96 2.54
CA LEU A 481 -0.51 18.63 3.13
C LEU A 481 -1.13 17.53 2.26
N GLY A 482 -2.36 17.75 1.75
CA GLY A 482 -3.02 16.81 0.84
C GLY A 482 -2.26 16.61 -0.47
N VAL A 483 -1.74 17.70 -1.06
CA VAL A 483 -0.87 17.62 -2.25
C VAL A 483 0.44 16.91 -1.91
N GLY A 484 1.08 17.23 -0.78
CA GLY A 484 2.31 16.57 -0.32
C GLY A 484 2.13 15.07 -0.14
N TRP A 485 0.99 14.63 0.42
CA TRP A 485 0.64 13.22 0.59
C TRP A 485 0.52 12.49 -0.75
N MET A 486 -0.18 13.08 -1.72
CA MET A 486 -0.34 12.50 -3.06
C MET A 486 1.01 12.34 -3.77
N VAL A 487 1.88 13.34 -3.62
CA VAL A 487 3.20 13.39 -4.25
C VAL A 487 4.17 12.39 -3.63
N LEU A 488 4.10 12.17 -2.31
CA LEU A 488 5.03 11.30 -1.59
C LEU A 488 5.07 9.89 -2.18
N ILE A 489 3.92 9.31 -2.51
CA ILE A 489 3.84 7.92 -3.01
C ILE A 489 4.66 7.76 -4.30
N ALA A 490 4.60 8.74 -5.21
CA ALA A 490 5.39 8.73 -6.44
C ALA A 490 6.89 8.93 -6.16
N ALA A 491 7.23 9.79 -5.20
CA ALA A 491 8.61 10.04 -4.79
C ALA A 491 9.27 8.79 -4.17
N GLU A 492 8.54 8.06 -3.31
CA GLU A 492 9.03 6.83 -2.68
C GLU A 492 9.16 5.68 -3.69
N LEU A 493 8.22 5.59 -4.63
CA LEU A 493 8.25 4.60 -5.71
C LEU A 493 9.53 4.74 -6.55
N LEU A 494 9.94 5.97 -6.88
CA LEU A 494 11.09 6.22 -7.74
C LEU A 494 12.43 6.23 -6.97
N SER A 495 12.45 6.68 -5.71
CA SER A 495 13.68 6.71 -4.89
C SER A 495 14.04 5.38 -4.23
N SER A 496 13.18 4.36 -4.34
CA SER A 496 13.34 3.07 -3.63
C SER A 496 13.47 3.22 -2.11
N SER A 497 12.93 4.31 -1.54
CA SER A 497 12.81 4.55 -0.10
C SER A 497 11.88 3.50 0.53
N GLU A 498 12.09 3.07 1.78
CA GLU A 498 11.29 2.02 2.45
C GLU A 498 9.85 2.43 2.84
N GLY A 499 9.19 3.27 2.04
CA GLY A 499 7.81 3.70 2.24
C GLY A 499 6.79 2.94 1.38
N LEU A 500 5.52 3.34 1.49
CA LEU A 500 4.38 2.76 0.78
C LEU A 500 4.59 2.65 -0.73
N GLY A 501 5.26 3.63 -1.35
CA GLY A 501 5.57 3.59 -2.78
C GLY A 501 6.43 2.38 -3.18
N LYS A 502 7.40 2.02 -2.35
CA LYS A 502 8.26 0.83 -2.57
C LYS A 502 7.48 -0.47 -2.39
N PHE A 503 6.59 -0.57 -1.39
CA PHE A 503 5.74 -1.76 -1.26
C PHE A 503 4.97 -2.04 -2.56
N VAL A 504 4.34 -1.02 -3.13
CA VAL A 504 3.58 -1.15 -4.38
C VAL A 504 4.49 -1.57 -5.53
N TRP A 505 5.67 -0.95 -5.63
CA TRP A 505 6.67 -1.30 -6.64
C TRP A 505 7.15 -2.75 -6.52
N ASP A 506 7.42 -3.21 -5.30
CA ASP A 506 7.86 -4.58 -5.02
C ASP A 506 6.76 -5.59 -5.37
N GLN A 507 5.49 -5.29 -5.04
CA GLN A 507 4.38 -6.15 -5.44
C GLN A 507 4.19 -6.18 -6.96
N PHE A 508 4.34 -5.03 -7.62
CA PHE A 508 4.24 -4.92 -9.07
C PHE A 508 5.29 -5.78 -9.78
N ASN A 509 6.54 -5.71 -9.35
CA ASN A 509 7.64 -6.49 -9.94
C ASN A 509 7.60 -7.99 -9.57
N ASN A 510 7.01 -8.35 -8.42
CA ASN A 510 6.86 -9.75 -8.02
C ASN A 510 5.97 -10.52 -9.03
N GLY A 511 4.95 -9.87 -9.60
CA GLY A 511 4.14 -10.46 -10.68
C GLY A 511 3.28 -11.67 -10.28
N ALA A 512 3.23 -12.03 -8.99
CA ALA A 512 2.38 -13.09 -8.47
C ALA A 512 0.89 -12.70 -8.57
N SER A 513 0.01 -13.71 -8.67
CA SER A 513 -1.45 -13.49 -8.76
C SER A 513 -2.06 -12.76 -7.55
N ASP A 514 -1.40 -12.83 -6.40
CA ASP A 514 -1.82 -12.18 -5.15
C ASP A 514 -1.29 -10.73 -5.02
N SER A 515 -0.25 -10.37 -5.79
CA SER A 515 0.36 -9.05 -5.74
C SER A 515 -0.64 -7.91 -6.01
N PHE A 516 -1.58 -8.14 -6.93
CA PHE A 516 -2.57 -7.11 -7.27
C PHE A 516 -3.57 -6.86 -6.15
N ALA A 517 -3.95 -7.90 -5.40
CA ALA A 517 -4.78 -7.77 -4.22
C ALA A 517 -4.05 -6.98 -3.11
N LYS A 518 -2.75 -7.23 -2.91
CA LYS A 518 -1.91 -6.46 -1.97
C LYS A 518 -1.76 -4.99 -2.38
N MET A 519 -1.60 -4.69 -3.66
CA MET A 519 -1.58 -3.30 -4.16
C MET A 519 -2.91 -2.58 -3.90
N MET A 520 -4.05 -3.26 -4.10
CA MET A 520 -5.36 -2.70 -3.76
C MET A 520 -5.52 -2.37 -2.28
N VAL A 521 -4.96 -3.20 -1.37
CA VAL A 521 -4.93 -2.87 0.07
C VAL A 521 -4.22 -1.54 0.29
N VAL A 522 -3.08 -1.30 -0.36
CA VAL A 522 -2.33 -0.04 -0.22
C VAL A 522 -3.13 1.15 -0.71
N VAL A 523 -3.91 1.04 -1.80
CA VAL A 523 -4.79 2.12 -2.27
C VAL A 523 -5.77 2.55 -1.17
N PHE A 524 -6.40 1.58 -0.49
CA PHE A 524 -7.30 1.88 0.64
C PHE A 524 -6.55 2.44 1.85
N VAL A 525 -5.35 1.93 2.16
CA VAL A 525 -4.50 2.46 3.23
C VAL A 525 -4.13 3.91 2.95
N VAL A 526 -3.71 4.24 1.72
CA VAL A 526 -3.35 5.60 1.31
C VAL A 526 -4.56 6.54 1.39
N GLY A 527 -5.73 6.08 0.95
CA GLY A 527 -6.98 6.84 1.07
C GLY A 527 -7.40 7.07 2.52
N ALA A 528 -7.29 6.05 3.38
CA ALA A 528 -7.63 6.15 4.80
C ALA A 528 -6.68 7.10 5.55
N ILE A 529 -5.38 7.04 5.27
CA ILE A 529 -4.39 7.97 5.84
C ILE A 529 -4.64 9.38 5.34
N GLY A 530 -4.87 9.57 4.04
CA GLY A 530 -5.19 10.89 3.48
C GLY A 530 -6.41 11.53 4.16
N LEU A 531 -7.47 10.74 4.36
CA LEU A 531 -8.65 11.17 5.12
C LEU A 531 -8.30 11.50 6.59
N LEU A 532 -7.45 10.69 7.24
CA LEU A 532 -7.01 10.95 8.61
C LEU A 532 -6.18 12.22 8.73
N LEU A 533 -5.25 12.47 7.81
CA LEU A 533 -4.43 13.68 7.75
C LEU A 533 -5.31 14.93 7.54
N ASP A 534 -6.29 14.84 6.63
CA ASP A 534 -7.24 15.92 6.37
C ASP A 534 -8.07 16.25 7.62
N ARG A 535 -8.61 15.23 8.30
CA ARG A 535 -9.37 15.40 9.54
C ARG A 535 -8.54 16.00 10.66
N LEU A 536 -7.30 15.54 10.82
CA LEU A 536 -6.35 16.08 11.80
C LEU A 536 -6.08 17.57 11.55
N MET A 537 -5.97 18.00 10.29
CA MET A 537 -5.81 19.41 9.94
C MET A 537 -7.05 20.24 10.26
N ILE A 538 -8.28 19.72 10.05
CA ILE A 538 -9.52 20.42 10.44
C ILE A 538 -9.56 20.61 11.97
N VAL A 539 -9.19 19.58 12.73
CA VAL A 539 -9.15 19.66 14.19
C VAL A 539 -8.16 20.74 14.63
N PHE A 540 -6.95 20.76 14.05
CA PHE A 540 -5.97 21.81 14.35
C PHE A 540 -6.46 23.20 13.95
N GLN A 541 -7.08 23.35 12.78
CA GLN A 541 -7.67 24.61 12.35
C GLN A 541 -8.70 25.12 13.37
N ARG A 542 -9.61 24.25 13.83
CA ARG A 542 -10.64 24.60 14.83
C ARG A 542 -10.09 24.93 16.21
N LEU A 543 -8.96 24.32 16.60
CA LEU A 543 -8.29 24.63 17.86
C LEU A 543 -7.65 26.03 17.84
N VAL A 544 -7.22 26.51 16.66
CA VAL A 544 -6.54 27.81 16.52
C VAL A 544 -7.49 28.92 16.05
N SER A 545 -8.57 28.62 15.34
CA SER A 545 -9.53 29.62 14.85
C SER A 545 -10.57 29.98 15.92
N PHE A 546 -10.67 31.26 16.26
CA PHE A 546 -11.65 31.77 17.23
C PHE A 546 -13.05 32.00 16.65
N ASP A 547 -13.22 31.91 15.33
CA ASP A 547 -14.54 32.03 14.69
C ASP A 547 -15.29 30.70 14.74
N GLY A 548 -16.50 30.73 15.31
CA GLY A 548 -17.48 29.64 15.25
C GLY A 548 -18.12 29.47 13.86
N ALA A 549 -17.48 29.99 12.81
CA ALA A 549 -18.00 29.88 11.46
C ALA A 549 -17.95 28.42 11.00
N PRO A 550 -19.10 27.83 10.58
CA PRO A 550 -19.11 26.48 10.06
C PRO A 550 -18.30 26.45 8.77
N THR A 551 -17.12 25.83 8.80
CA THR A 551 -16.40 25.45 7.60
C THR A 551 -17.33 24.50 6.82
N ALA A 552 -17.91 24.99 5.73
CA ALA A 552 -18.75 24.21 4.85
C ALA A 552 -17.94 23.03 4.30
N ILE A 553 -18.39 21.83 4.70
CA ILE A 553 -18.24 20.48 4.11
C ILE A 553 -16.80 20.02 3.86
#